data_AF-A0A8S3RYC6-F1
#
_entry.id   AF-A0A8S3RYC6-F1
#
_cell.length_a   1.000
_cell.length_b   1.000
_cell.length_c   1.000
_cell.angle_alpha   90.00
_cell.angle_beta   90.00
_cell.angle_gamma   90.00
#
_symmetry.space_group_name_H-M   'P 1'
#
loop_
_entity.id
_entity.type
_entity.pdbx_description
1 polymer ?
#
loop_
_entity_poly.entity_id
_entity_poly.type
_entity_poly.pdbx_seq_one_letter_code
_entity_poly.pdbx_strand_id
1 'polypeptide(L)'
;MKDELRKLESYDEKLKGKLLDIQCRSMKYNLIFTGLQEQRDENCEMKIRQFIHNEMKITKPLEFGNIHRFGKSESRKLRPIIARFQYHSDLDVVKKAGLHLRGTYYGVNGQFPPEIEEQRRKLYPIAKQARKEKLKVVMKRDKLYINEKFVKPDEIADESEHKDIKTKNDDLDVIDLPGYKFVMKNRSHLNRVKSGGIVLGFKESLSDHISVVETDSKYILWFKIDKHVVKLQQDILCGIVYIPPENSVYCVGDPFSEIKVNF
;
A
#
# COMPACT_ATOMS: atom_id res chain seq x y z
N MET A 1 -27.00 -14.27 -26.60
CA MET A 1 -26.48 -13.14 -25.79
C MET A 1 -26.09 -13.52 -24.36
N LYS A 2 -27.00 -13.74 -23.39
CA LYS A 2 -26.60 -14.01 -21.98
C LYS A 2 -25.79 -15.31 -21.80
N ASP A 3 -26.16 -16.38 -22.51
CA ASP A 3 -25.44 -17.66 -22.43
C ASP A 3 -24.09 -17.63 -23.13
N GLU A 4 -23.95 -16.84 -24.20
CA GLU A 4 -22.66 -16.60 -24.86
C GLU A 4 -21.74 -15.75 -23.98
N LEU A 5 -22.28 -14.73 -23.31
CA LEU A 5 -21.54 -13.92 -22.35
C LEU A 5 -20.97 -14.79 -21.23
N ARG A 6 -21.80 -15.67 -20.64
CA ARG A 6 -21.36 -16.62 -19.59
C ARG A 6 -20.29 -17.60 -20.08
N LYS A 7 -20.41 -18.09 -21.32
CA LYS A 7 -19.40 -18.97 -21.92
C LYS A 7 -18.09 -18.23 -22.12
N LEU A 8 -18.14 -16.97 -22.55
CA LEU A 8 -16.96 -16.13 -22.75
C LEU A 8 -16.27 -15.79 -21.43
N GLU A 9 -17.03 -15.41 -20.40
CA GLU A 9 -16.52 -15.18 -19.03
C GLU A 9 -15.83 -16.43 -18.48
N SER A 10 -16.47 -17.60 -18.62
CA SER A 10 -15.86 -18.87 -18.20
C SER A 10 -14.56 -19.19 -18.96
N TYR A 11 -14.47 -18.82 -20.23
CA TYR A 11 -13.27 -19.03 -21.02
C TYR A 11 -12.14 -18.08 -20.60
N ASP A 12 -12.46 -16.82 -20.34
CA ASP A 12 -11.52 -15.82 -19.82
C ASP A 12 -10.95 -16.21 -18.45
N GLU A 13 -11.78 -16.70 -17.54
CA GLU A 13 -11.33 -17.24 -16.24
C GLU A 13 -10.37 -18.42 -16.40
N LYS A 14 -10.68 -19.36 -17.31
CA LYS A 14 -9.80 -20.51 -17.60
C LYS A 14 -8.47 -20.06 -18.20
N LEU A 15 -8.48 -19.08 -19.09
CA LEU A 15 -7.29 -18.50 -19.69
C LEU A 15 -6.42 -17.82 -18.63
N LYS A 16 -7.01 -16.96 -17.80
CA LYS A 16 -6.33 -16.31 -16.67
C LYS A 16 -5.72 -17.33 -15.73
N GLY A 17 -6.45 -18.40 -15.40
CA GLY A 17 -5.95 -19.50 -14.58
C GLY A 17 -4.72 -20.20 -15.17
N LYS A 18 -4.74 -20.49 -16.49
CA LYS A 18 -3.58 -21.10 -17.19
C LYS A 18 -2.39 -20.14 -17.26
N LEU A 19 -2.62 -18.87 -17.55
CA LEU A 19 -1.57 -17.85 -17.60
C LEU A 19 -0.87 -17.75 -16.24
N LEU A 20 -1.65 -17.70 -15.16
CA LEU A 20 -1.14 -17.62 -13.80
C LEU A 20 -0.31 -18.84 -13.42
N ASP A 21 -0.75 -20.05 -13.81
CA ASP A 21 0.01 -21.29 -13.56
C ASP A 21 1.34 -21.30 -14.32
N ILE A 22 1.36 -20.86 -15.59
CA ILE A 22 2.58 -20.74 -16.38
C ILE A 22 3.56 -19.75 -15.74
N GLN A 23 3.08 -18.57 -15.32
CA GLN A 23 3.91 -17.57 -14.65
C GLN A 23 4.47 -18.11 -13.33
N CYS A 24 3.64 -18.78 -12.52
CA CYS A 24 4.08 -19.43 -11.27
C CYS A 24 5.18 -20.46 -11.52
N ARG A 25 5.05 -21.31 -12.55
CA ARG A 25 6.07 -22.30 -12.92
C ARG A 25 7.36 -21.63 -13.38
N SER A 26 7.26 -20.58 -14.19
CA SER A 26 8.40 -19.83 -14.71
C SER A 26 9.21 -19.14 -13.60
N MET A 27 8.52 -18.60 -12.59
CA MET A 27 9.10 -17.84 -11.47
C MET A 27 9.46 -18.70 -10.26
N LYS A 28 9.11 -19.99 -10.25
CA LYS A 28 9.28 -20.91 -9.09
C LYS A 28 10.70 -20.93 -8.53
N TYR A 29 11.69 -20.81 -9.42
CA TYR A 29 13.11 -20.90 -9.09
C TYR A 29 13.76 -19.54 -8.85
N ASN A 30 12.98 -18.47 -8.69
CA ASN A 30 13.49 -17.13 -8.53
C ASN A 30 13.40 -16.68 -7.06
N LEU A 31 14.50 -16.15 -6.54
CA LEU A 31 14.50 -15.40 -5.28
C LEU A 31 14.75 -13.91 -5.54
N ILE A 32 14.09 -13.09 -4.73
CA ILE A 32 14.19 -11.64 -4.71
C ILE A 32 15.02 -11.26 -3.48
N PHE A 33 16.11 -10.54 -3.73
CA PHE A 33 17.01 -9.99 -2.71
C PHE A 33 16.77 -8.48 -2.59
N THR A 34 16.39 -8.03 -1.40
CA THR A 34 16.11 -6.62 -1.09
C THR A 34 17.16 -6.05 -0.14
N GLY A 35 17.39 -4.73 -0.23
CA GLY A 35 18.34 -4.03 0.64
C GLY A 35 19.76 -3.94 0.07
N LEU A 36 20.07 -4.54 -1.07
CA LEU A 36 21.43 -4.47 -1.63
C LEU A 36 21.70 -3.11 -2.27
N GLN A 37 22.80 -2.46 -1.91
CA GLN A 37 23.22 -1.18 -2.49
C GLN A 37 23.43 -1.28 -4.00
N GLU A 38 22.96 -0.28 -4.74
CA GLU A 38 23.04 -0.21 -6.20
C GLU A 38 24.27 0.60 -6.63
N GLN A 39 25.02 0.07 -7.59
CA GLN A 39 26.20 0.71 -8.16
C GLN A 39 26.08 0.71 -9.69
N ARG A 40 26.69 1.71 -10.33
CA ARG A 40 26.83 1.71 -11.80
C ARG A 40 27.71 0.53 -12.22
N ASP A 41 27.30 -0.15 -13.28
CA ASP A 41 28.00 -1.31 -13.86
C ASP A 41 28.28 -2.43 -12.86
N GLU A 42 27.36 -2.66 -11.93
CA GLU A 42 27.51 -3.70 -10.92
C GLU A 42 27.40 -5.11 -11.52
N ASN A 43 28.29 -6.01 -11.08
CA ASN A 43 28.12 -7.43 -11.31
C ASN A 43 27.16 -7.99 -10.24
N CYS A 44 25.88 -8.12 -10.63
CA CYS A 44 24.83 -8.61 -9.75
C CYS A 44 25.11 -10.04 -9.24
N GLU A 45 25.73 -10.89 -10.06
CA GLU A 45 26.06 -12.27 -9.66
C GLU A 45 27.11 -12.30 -8.55
N MET A 46 28.23 -11.60 -8.74
CA MET A 46 29.27 -11.53 -7.71
C MET A 46 28.73 -10.95 -6.40
N LYS A 47 27.89 -9.92 -6.48
CA LYS A 47 27.24 -9.31 -5.32
C LYS A 47 26.35 -10.30 -4.56
N ILE A 48 25.55 -11.10 -5.27
CA ILE A 48 24.73 -12.15 -4.64
C ILE A 48 25.59 -13.26 -4.04
N ARG A 49 26.63 -13.72 -4.73
CA ARG A 49 27.56 -14.73 -4.19
C ARG A 49 28.23 -14.25 -2.90
N GLN A 50 28.74 -13.02 -2.90
CA GLN A 50 29.37 -12.41 -1.73
C GLN A 50 28.37 -12.22 -0.59
N PHE A 51 27.14 -11.77 -0.90
CA PHE A 51 26.06 -11.64 0.08
C PHE A 51 25.71 -12.98 0.73
N ILE A 52 25.53 -14.03 -0.06
CA ILE A 52 25.18 -15.37 0.44
C ILE A 52 26.29 -15.94 1.34
N HIS A 53 27.55 -15.75 0.95
CA HIS A 53 28.70 -16.17 1.75
C HIS A 53 28.79 -15.41 3.08
N ASN A 54 28.68 -14.07 3.03
CA ASN A 54 28.95 -13.22 4.19
C ASN A 54 27.78 -13.14 5.16
N GLU A 55 26.56 -12.92 4.65
CA GLU A 55 25.37 -12.67 5.46
C GLU A 55 24.62 -13.97 5.78
N MET A 56 24.58 -14.92 4.84
CA MET A 56 23.81 -16.16 5.00
C MET A 56 24.68 -17.36 5.42
N LYS A 57 26.01 -17.20 5.47
CA LYS A 57 27.01 -18.21 5.88
C LYS A 57 26.95 -19.51 5.07
N ILE A 58 26.56 -19.42 3.79
CA ILE A 58 26.55 -20.58 2.89
C ILE A 58 27.84 -20.57 2.07
N THR A 59 28.68 -21.59 2.26
CA THR A 59 29.94 -21.78 1.54
C THR A 59 29.81 -22.69 0.32
N LYS A 60 28.64 -23.30 0.12
CA LYS A 60 28.37 -24.18 -1.01
C LYS A 60 28.44 -23.40 -2.33
N PRO A 61 29.06 -23.94 -3.39
CA PRO A 61 28.96 -23.36 -4.72
C PRO A 61 27.50 -23.45 -5.21
N LEU A 62 26.93 -22.30 -5.57
CA LEU A 62 25.57 -22.19 -6.08
C LEU A 62 25.62 -21.88 -7.58
N GLU A 63 24.74 -22.53 -8.34
CA GLU A 63 24.58 -22.29 -9.77
C GLU A 63 23.35 -21.42 -10.03
N PHE A 64 23.58 -20.33 -10.76
CA PHE A 64 22.55 -19.36 -11.09
C PHE A 64 22.33 -19.32 -12.60
N GLY A 65 21.09 -19.08 -12.99
CA GLY A 65 20.76 -18.61 -14.33
C GLY A 65 20.85 -17.09 -14.39
N ASN A 66 19.85 -16.44 -14.97
CA ASN A 66 19.82 -14.98 -15.08
C ASN A 66 19.69 -14.30 -13.71
N ILE A 67 20.58 -13.33 -13.46
CA ILE A 67 20.54 -12.44 -12.30
C ILE A 67 20.53 -11.00 -12.80
N HIS A 68 19.58 -10.20 -12.32
CA HIS A 68 19.48 -8.79 -12.69
C HIS A 68 18.70 -7.99 -11.65
N ARG A 69 18.90 -6.67 -11.63
CA ARG A 69 18.03 -5.74 -10.92
C ARG A 69 16.68 -5.64 -11.61
N PHE A 70 15.61 -5.56 -10.83
CA PHE A 70 14.25 -5.38 -11.33
C PHE A 70 13.60 -4.11 -10.77
N GLY A 71 12.80 -3.44 -11.60
CA GLY A 71 12.09 -2.21 -11.27
C GLY A 71 12.71 -0.94 -11.86
N LYS A 72 11.99 0.17 -11.70
CA LYS A 72 12.44 1.51 -12.14
C LYS A 72 13.54 2.03 -11.22
N SER A 73 14.56 2.64 -11.82
CA SER A 73 15.64 3.28 -11.07
C SER A 73 15.11 4.59 -10.49
N GLU A 74 15.14 4.72 -9.16
CA GLU A 74 14.69 5.90 -8.43
C GLU A 74 15.72 6.26 -7.37
N SER A 75 16.12 7.53 -7.28
CA SER A 75 17.22 7.97 -6.40
C SER A 75 17.04 7.67 -4.92
N ARG A 76 15.81 7.38 -4.46
CA ARG A 76 15.48 7.11 -3.05
C ARG A 76 15.22 5.63 -2.74
N LYS A 77 15.23 4.75 -3.74
CA LYS A 77 14.83 3.34 -3.54
C LYS A 77 15.82 2.39 -4.20
N LEU A 78 16.40 1.52 -3.39
CA LEU A 78 17.26 0.43 -3.88
C LEU A 78 16.40 -0.60 -4.62
N ARG A 79 16.72 -0.84 -5.90
CA ARG A 79 16.03 -1.86 -6.69
C ARG A 79 16.37 -3.26 -6.19
N PRO A 80 15.42 -4.18 -6.04
CA PRO A 80 15.74 -5.56 -5.69
C PRO A 80 16.52 -6.26 -6.81
N ILE A 81 17.32 -7.27 -6.45
CA ILE A 81 17.94 -8.21 -7.38
C ILE A 81 17.07 -9.47 -7.46
N ILE A 82 16.75 -9.93 -8.66
CA ILE A 82 16.15 -11.23 -8.91
C ILE A 82 17.27 -12.17 -9.32
N ALA A 83 17.39 -13.31 -8.63
CA ALA A 83 18.30 -14.38 -9.02
C ALA A 83 17.51 -15.66 -9.28
N ARG A 84 17.69 -16.22 -10.49
CA ARG A 84 17.16 -17.53 -10.86
C ARG A 84 18.15 -18.62 -10.45
N PHE A 85 17.69 -19.58 -9.67
CA PHE A 85 18.46 -20.76 -9.27
C PHE A 85 18.31 -21.86 -10.30
N GLN A 86 19.40 -22.57 -10.60
CA GLN A 86 19.33 -23.73 -11.49
C GLN A 86 18.71 -24.94 -10.79
N TYR A 87 18.98 -25.11 -9.48
CA TYR A 87 18.54 -26.27 -8.71
C TYR A 87 17.57 -25.89 -7.58
N HIS A 88 16.55 -26.72 -7.38
CA HIS A 88 15.56 -26.49 -6.30
C HIS A 88 16.19 -26.59 -4.91
N SER A 89 17.10 -27.56 -4.73
CA SER A 89 17.80 -27.82 -3.48
C SER A 89 18.58 -26.60 -3.00
N ASP A 90 19.25 -25.91 -3.92
CA ASP A 90 20.01 -24.69 -3.64
C ASP A 90 19.12 -23.55 -3.20
N LEU A 91 17.99 -23.35 -3.91
CA LEU A 91 16.99 -22.37 -3.55
C LEU A 91 16.46 -22.61 -2.13
N ASP A 92 16.17 -23.86 -1.78
CA ASP A 92 15.64 -24.21 -0.46
C ASP A 92 16.66 -23.99 0.66
N VAL A 93 17.95 -24.26 0.40
CA VAL A 93 19.04 -23.95 1.35
C VAL A 93 19.12 -22.45 1.62
N VAL A 94 19.15 -21.63 0.56
CA VAL A 94 19.18 -20.16 0.70
C VAL A 94 17.93 -19.65 1.40
N LYS A 95 16.75 -20.17 1.05
CA LYS A 95 15.48 -19.76 1.66
C LYS A 95 15.42 -20.07 3.15
N LYS A 96 15.95 -21.22 3.59
CA LYS A 96 16.05 -21.57 5.02
C LYS A 96 17.05 -20.67 5.75
N ALA A 97 18.18 -20.36 5.13
CA ALA A 97 19.17 -19.46 5.69
C ALA A 97 18.70 -18.00 5.78
N GLY A 98 17.58 -17.63 5.14
CA GLY A 98 16.94 -16.32 5.31
C GLY A 98 16.58 -15.97 6.76
N LEU A 99 16.47 -16.95 7.64
CA LEU A 99 16.29 -16.73 9.08
C LEU A 99 17.46 -15.96 9.73
N HIS A 100 18.69 -16.10 9.20
CA HIS A 100 19.87 -15.37 9.68
C HIS A 100 19.78 -13.86 9.40
N LEU A 101 18.94 -13.45 8.45
CA LEU A 101 18.77 -12.04 8.08
C LEU A 101 17.77 -11.32 8.99
N ARG A 102 17.17 -12.01 9.97
CA ARG A 102 16.17 -11.41 10.85
C ARG A 102 16.80 -10.30 11.70
N GLY A 103 16.23 -9.10 11.59
CA GLY A 103 16.74 -7.90 12.29
C GLY A 103 17.74 -7.09 11.46
N THR A 104 18.15 -7.60 10.30
CA THR A 104 18.91 -6.82 9.31
C THR A 104 17.97 -6.06 8.38
N TYR A 105 18.53 -5.16 7.58
CA TYR A 105 17.80 -4.44 6.54
C TYR A 105 17.62 -5.26 5.24
N TYR A 106 18.23 -6.45 5.17
CA TYR A 106 18.16 -7.33 4.02
C TYR A 106 16.91 -8.22 4.05
N GLY A 107 16.45 -8.62 2.87
CA GLY A 107 15.34 -9.56 2.75
C GLY A 107 15.55 -10.52 1.59
N VAL A 108 15.12 -11.78 1.78
CA VAL A 108 15.16 -12.83 0.77
C VAL A 108 13.80 -13.48 0.69
N ASN A 109 13.11 -13.31 -0.43
CA ASN A 109 11.75 -13.82 -0.64
C ASN A 109 11.64 -14.53 -1.99
N GLY A 110 10.67 -15.43 -2.14
CA GLY A 110 10.35 -16.01 -3.45
C GLY A 110 9.65 -14.99 -4.35
N GLN A 111 9.85 -15.08 -5.67
CA GLN A 111 9.09 -14.30 -6.63
C GLN A 111 7.71 -14.92 -6.89
N PHE A 112 6.69 -14.08 -7.00
CA PHE A 112 5.34 -14.49 -7.37
C PHE A 112 4.77 -13.54 -8.44
N PRO A 113 3.81 -14.00 -9.25
CA PRO A 113 3.06 -13.14 -10.17
C PRO A 113 2.34 -12.01 -9.41
N PRO A 114 2.12 -10.85 -10.07
CA PRO A 114 1.52 -9.69 -9.43
C PRO A 114 0.14 -9.97 -8.83
N GLU A 115 -0.66 -10.82 -9.48
CA GLU A 115 -1.98 -11.23 -9.00
C GLU A 115 -1.88 -11.98 -7.66
N ILE A 116 -0.89 -12.86 -7.51
CA ILE A 116 -0.65 -13.59 -6.26
C ILE A 116 -0.14 -12.64 -5.17
N GLU A 117 0.80 -11.75 -5.49
CA GLU A 117 1.31 -10.76 -4.53
C GLU A 117 0.19 -9.82 -4.04
N GLU A 118 -0.75 -9.45 -4.92
CA GLU A 118 -1.90 -8.65 -4.52
C GLU A 118 -2.80 -9.39 -3.53
N GLN A 119 -3.11 -10.66 -3.76
CA GLN A 119 -3.90 -11.46 -2.80
C GLN A 119 -3.16 -11.61 -1.48
N ARG A 120 -1.85 -11.88 -1.51
CA ARG A 120 -1.01 -11.95 -0.31
C ARG A 120 -0.98 -10.66 0.48
N ARG A 121 -0.96 -9.52 -0.21
CA ARG A 121 -1.00 -8.19 0.42
C ARG A 121 -2.23 -8.02 1.30
N LYS A 122 -3.38 -8.56 0.89
CA LYS A 122 -4.61 -8.57 1.70
C LYS A 122 -4.49 -9.49 2.92
N LEU A 123 -3.73 -10.58 2.80
CA LEU A 123 -3.57 -11.59 3.85
C LEU A 123 -2.45 -11.28 4.87
N TYR A 124 -1.48 -10.43 4.53
CA TYR A 124 -0.36 -10.10 5.43
C TYR A 124 -0.77 -9.48 6.78
N PRO A 125 -1.75 -8.54 6.86
CA PRO A 125 -2.22 -8.01 8.14
C PRO A 125 -2.77 -9.10 9.06
N ILE A 126 -3.61 -9.98 8.51
CA ILE A 126 -4.23 -11.09 9.25
C ILE A 126 -3.16 -12.08 9.70
N ALA A 127 -2.23 -12.42 8.81
CA ALA A 127 -1.10 -13.28 9.14
C ALA A 127 -0.24 -12.67 10.26
N LYS A 128 -0.08 -11.33 10.30
CA LYS A 128 0.67 -10.62 11.34
C LYS A 128 -0.07 -10.67 12.68
N GLN A 129 -1.38 -10.47 12.68
CA GLN A 129 -2.22 -10.56 13.87
C GLN A 129 -2.24 -11.98 14.44
N ALA A 130 -2.49 -12.99 13.61
CA ALA A 130 -2.48 -14.39 14.02
C ALA A 130 -1.11 -14.83 14.56
N ARG A 131 0.00 -14.31 14.01
CA ARG A 131 1.35 -14.53 14.57
C ARG A 131 1.53 -13.87 15.94
N LYS A 132 0.94 -12.69 16.17
CA LYS A 132 0.96 -12.00 17.48
C LYS A 132 0.20 -12.82 18.53
N GLU A 133 -0.90 -13.43 18.12
CA GLU A 133 -1.71 -14.37 18.92
C GLU A 133 -1.07 -15.77 19.06
N LYS A 134 0.17 -15.96 18.58
CA LYS A 134 0.94 -17.22 18.61
C LYS A 134 0.26 -18.40 17.89
N LEU A 135 -0.62 -18.12 16.92
CA LEU A 135 -1.27 -19.14 16.09
C LEU A 135 -0.31 -19.65 15.01
N LYS A 136 -0.51 -20.90 14.57
CA LYS A 136 0.31 -21.52 13.50
C LYS A 136 -0.15 -20.98 12.15
N VAL A 137 0.63 -20.05 11.58
CA VAL A 137 0.32 -19.39 10.31
C VAL A 137 1.18 -19.93 9.16
N VAL A 138 0.54 -20.45 8.12
CA VAL A 138 1.20 -20.97 6.91
C VAL A 138 0.60 -20.33 5.67
N MET A 139 1.43 -19.67 4.87
CA MET A 139 1.05 -19.13 3.55
C MET A 139 1.47 -20.11 2.45
N LYS A 140 0.53 -20.58 1.64
CA LYS A 140 0.80 -21.43 0.47
C LYS A 140 0.24 -20.74 -0.78
N ARG A 141 1.12 -20.31 -1.69
CA ARG A 141 0.75 -19.47 -2.85
C ARG A 141 -0.06 -18.25 -2.37
N ASP A 142 -1.27 -18.08 -2.83
CA ASP A 142 -2.26 -17.04 -2.51
C ASP A 142 -3.13 -17.36 -1.28
N LYS A 143 -2.94 -18.52 -0.62
CA LYS A 143 -3.82 -19.01 0.43
C LYS A 143 -3.18 -18.94 1.82
N LEU A 144 -3.92 -18.41 2.79
CA LEU A 144 -3.55 -18.34 4.21
C LEU A 144 -4.19 -19.50 4.98
N TYR A 145 -3.39 -20.21 5.77
CA TYR A 145 -3.85 -21.24 6.70
C TYR A 145 -3.47 -20.84 8.13
N ILE A 146 -4.45 -20.81 9.03
CA ILE A 146 -4.26 -20.54 10.46
C ILE A 146 -4.74 -21.78 11.22
N ASN A 147 -3.86 -22.38 12.02
CA ASN A 147 -4.13 -23.65 12.73
C ASN A 147 -4.72 -24.71 11.80
N GLU A 148 -4.14 -24.82 10.59
CA GLU A 148 -4.50 -25.79 9.55
C GLU A 148 -5.88 -25.57 8.88
N LYS A 149 -6.62 -24.54 9.29
CA LYS A 149 -7.84 -24.09 8.63
C LYS A 149 -7.53 -23.06 7.55
N PHE A 150 -8.11 -23.24 6.38
CA PHE A 150 -8.02 -22.28 5.28
C PHE A 150 -8.86 -21.04 5.60
N VAL A 151 -8.25 -19.86 5.48
CA VAL A 151 -8.96 -18.58 5.60
C VAL A 151 -9.40 -18.16 4.20
N LYS A 152 -10.71 -18.18 3.95
CA LYS A 152 -11.26 -17.71 2.67
C LYS A 152 -11.10 -16.21 2.54
N PRO A 153 -10.66 -15.68 1.38
CA PRO A 153 -10.62 -14.26 1.12
C PRO A 153 -11.98 -13.54 1.22
N ASP A 154 -13.09 -14.24 0.94
CA ASP A 154 -14.43 -13.64 0.85
C ASP A 154 -15.11 -13.45 2.21
N GLU A 155 -14.71 -14.19 3.23
CA GLU A 155 -15.14 -13.96 4.64
C GLU A 155 -14.43 -12.74 5.26
N ILE A 156 -13.58 -12.05 4.50
CA ILE A 156 -12.75 -10.91 4.92
C ILE A 156 -13.36 -9.58 4.43
N ALA A 157 -14.38 -9.63 3.56
CA ALA A 157 -15.01 -8.44 3.00
C ALA A 157 -15.78 -7.61 4.04
N ASP A 158 -16.31 -8.23 5.10
CA ASP A 158 -17.17 -7.53 6.07
C ASP A 158 -16.42 -6.78 7.19
N GLU A 159 -15.13 -7.05 7.43
CA GLU A 159 -14.38 -6.37 8.50
C GLU A 159 -13.14 -5.59 8.02
N SER A 160 -12.82 -5.61 6.72
CA SER A 160 -11.65 -4.92 6.15
C SER A 160 -11.98 -3.80 5.14
N GLU A 161 -13.23 -3.36 5.10
CA GLU A 161 -13.67 -2.17 4.33
C GLU A 161 -13.43 -0.84 5.06
N HIS A 162 -12.48 -0.79 6.00
CA HIS A 162 -11.82 0.45 6.42
C HIS A 162 -10.35 0.41 6.00
N LYS A 163 -10.13 0.30 4.68
CA LYS A 163 -8.93 0.93 4.13
C LYS A 163 -9.15 2.42 4.20
N ASP A 164 -8.25 3.12 4.88
CA ASP A 164 -7.97 4.52 4.60
C ASP A 164 -7.70 4.63 3.09
N ILE A 165 -8.74 4.95 2.32
CA ILE A 165 -8.56 5.48 0.99
C ILE A 165 -7.82 6.79 1.26
N LYS A 166 -6.50 6.80 1.01
CA LYS A 166 -5.77 8.05 0.87
C LYS A 166 -6.30 8.72 -0.39
N THR A 167 -7.45 9.37 -0.27
CA THR A 167 -7.86 10.40 -1.21
C THR A 167 -6.76 11.45 -1.14
N LYS A 168 -6.21 11.79 -2.31
CA LYS A 168 -5.25 12.89 -2.33
C LYS A 168 -6.00 14.20 -2.12
N ASN A 169 -7.34 14.21 -2.12
CA ASN A 169 -8.21 15.38 -2.00
C ASN A 169 -7.66 16.49 -2.88
N ASP A 170 -7.35 16.12 -4.13
CA ASP A 170 -6.92 17.06 -5.17
C ASP A 170 -8.11 17.43 -6.06
N ASP A 171 -7.95 18.48 -6.87
CA ASP A 171 -8.99 19.09 -7.70
C ASP A 171 -9.61 18.12 -8.75
N LEU A 172 -9.05 16.90 -8.85
CA LEU A 172 -9.47 15.85 -9.76
C LEU A 172 -10.18 14.69 -9.04
N ASP A 173 -10.23 14.71 -7.70
CA ASP A 173 -10.94 13.71 -6.91
C ASP A 173 -12.43 14.08 -6.83
N VAL A 174 -13.29 13.28 -7.48
CA VAL A 174 -14.75 13.35 -7.30
C VAL A 174 -15.11 12.50 -6.08
N ILE A 175 -15.41 13.15 -4.95
CA ILE A 175 -15.99 12.46 -3.79
C ILE A 175 -17.50 12.41 -3.99
N ASP A 176 -18.00 11.23 -4.36
CA ASP A 176 -19.42 10.97 -4.50
C ASP A 176 -19.86 9.95 -3.43
N LEU A 177 -20.57 10.44 -2.42
CA LEU A 177 -21.21 9.61 -1.40
C LEU A 177 -22.70 9.97 -1.40
N PRO A 178 -23.60 9.05 -1.80
CA PRO A 178 -25.02 9.33 -1.90
C PRO A 178 -25.61 9.91 -0.61
N GLY A 179 -26.32 11.04 -0.73
CA GLY A 179 -26.95 11.74 0.39
C GLY A 179 -26.02 12.67 1.18
N TYR A 180 -24.78 12.88 0.72
CA TYR A 180 -23.83 13.82 1.29
C TYR A 180 -23.40 14.88 0.26
N LYS A 181 -23.21 16.11 0.73
CA LYS A 181 -22.55 17.19 0.01
C LYS A 181 -21.15 17.41 0.58
N PHE A 182 -20.24 17.78 -0.29
CA PHE A 182 -18.84 18.00 0.04
C PHE A 182 -18.40 19.40 -0.37
N VAL A 183 -17.69 20.10 0.51
CA VAL A 183 -16.99 21.34 0.19
C VAL A 183 -15.49 21.10 0.34
N MET A 184 -14.74 21.38 -0.72
CA MET A 184 -13.30 21.19 -0.77
C MET A 184 -12.55 22.51 -0.70
N LYS A 185 -11.52 22.55 0.14
CA LYS A 185 -10.52 23.62 0.16
C LYS A 185 -9.20 23.06 -0.32
N ASN A 186 -8.94 23.24 -1.62
CA ASN A 186 -7.75 22.73 -2.28
C ASN A 186 -6.58 23.70 -2.09
N ARG A 187 -5.36 23.15 -2.01
CA ARG A 187 -4.14 23.95 -1.94
C ARG A 187 -3.66 24.25 -3.36
N SER A 188 -3.25 25.48 -3.60
CA SER A 188 -2.75 25.95 -4.89
C SER A 188 -1.77 24.97 -5.56
N HIS A 189 -1.89 24.86 -6.89
CA HIS A 189 -1.01 24.09 -7.77
C HIS A 189 0.47 24.54 -7.62
N LEU A 190 1.20 23.93 -6.70
CA LEU A 190 2.66 23.93 -6.74
C LEU A 190 3.08 22.90 -7.79
N ASN A 191 3.38 23.40 -8.99
CA ASN A 191 3.64 22.79 -10.32
C ASN A 191 4.48 21.50 -10.45
N ARG A 192 4.52 20.60 -9.47
CA ARG A 192 5.16 19.27 -9.62
C ARG A 192 4.76 18.21 -8.58
N VAL A 193 3.96 18.57 -7.58
CA VAL A 193 3.50 17.63 -6.53
C VAL A 193 2.00 17.85 -6.30
N LYS A 194 1.20 16.78 -6.39
CA LYS A 194 -0.21 16.80 -6.00
C LYS A 194 -0.32 17.16 -4.52
N SER A 195 -0.82 18.34 -4.20
CA SER A 195 -1.08 18.80 -2.84
C SER A 195 -2.40 18.23 -2.33
N GLY A 196 -2.45 17.86 -1.05
CA GLY A 196 -3.71 17.45 -0.43
C GLY A 196 -4.56 18.61 0.06
N GLY A 197 -5.88 18.45 0.00
CA GLY A 197 -6.89 19.41 0.44
C GLY A 197 -7.63 19.03 1.73
N ILE A 198 -8.40 19.99 2.27
CA ILE A 198 -9.34 19.77 3.37
C ILE A 198 -10.73 19.58 2.76
N VAL A 199 -11.48 18.59 3.24
CA VAL A 199 -12.84 18.30 2.78
C VAL A 199 -13.80 18.38 3.98
N LEU A 200 -14.88 19.13 3.81
CA LEU A 200 -16.04 19.15 4.70
C LEU A 200 -17.16 18.35 4.03
N GLY A 201 -17.52 17.19 4.58
CA GLY A 201 -18.66 16.39 4.13
C GLY A 201 -19.82 16.48 5.12
N PHE A 202 -21.04 16.75 4.64
CA PHE A 202 -22.25 16.80 5.46
C PHE A 202 -23.46 16.24 4.72
N LYS A 203 -24.48 15.78 5.46
CA LYS A 203 -25.72 15.25 4.84
C LYS A 203 -26.42 16.32 4.04
N GLU A 204 -26.96 15.96 2.88
CA GLU A 204 -27.66 16.90 2.00
C GLU A 204 -28.85 17.58 2.69
N SER A 205 -29.51 16.91 3.63
CA SER A 205 -30.58 17.48 4.47
C SER A 205 -30.13 18.67 5.33
N LEU A 206 -28.83 18.90 5.49
CA LEU A 206 -28.27 19.99 6.29
C LEU A 206 -27.72 21.14 5.42
N SER A 207 -27.92 21.09 4.10
CA SER A 207 -27.36 22.07 3.15
C SER A 207 -27.77 23.50 3.48
N ASP A 208 -29.03 23.72 3.85
CA ASP A 208 -29.56 25.05 4.13
C ASP A 208 -29.12 25.59 5.50
N HIS A 209 -28.48 24.74 6.31
CA HIS A 209 -28.07 25.05 7.68
C HIS A 209 -26.56 25.09 7.88
N ILE A 210 -25.78 24.85 6.82
CA ILE A 210 -24.32 24.87 6.85
C ILE A 210 -23.84 25.88 5.83
N SER A 211 -23.07 26.88 6.27
CA SER A 211 -22.43 27.86 5.39
C SER A 211 -20.92 27.89 5.61
N VAL A 212 -20.16 27.95 4.51
CA VAL A 212 -18.70 28.00 4.57
C VAL A 212 -18.25 29.45 4.66
N VAL A 213 -17.29 29.72 5.55
CA VAL A 213 -16.72 31.06 5.74
C VAL A 213 -15.42 31.14 4.93
N GLU A 214 -15.40 32.01 3.93
CA GLU A 214 -14.21 32.24 3.11
C GLU A 214 -13.13 32.96 3.91
N THR A 215 -11.93 32.40 3.93
CA THR A 215 -10.76 32.97 4.62
C THR A 215 -9.49 32.64 3.83
N ASP A 216 -8.50 33.53 3.87
CA ASP A 216 -7.18 33.33 3.23
C ASP A 216 -6.30 32.26 3.90
N SER A 217 -6.75 31.69 5.03
CA SER A 217 -6.02 30.62 5.73
C SER A 217 -5.75 29.43 4.83
N LYS A 218 -4.52 28.92 4.84
CA LYS A 218 -4.14 27.71 4.10
C LYS A 218 -4.33 26.42 4.90
N TYR A 219 -4.54 26.55 6.21
CA TYR A 219 -4.58 25.44 7.16
C TYR A 219 -5.98 25.15 7.71
N ILE A 220 -6.90 26.09 7.59
CA ILE A 220 -8.22 26.00 8.22
C ILE A 220 -9.34 26.18 7.20
N LEU A 221 -10.32 25.28 7.26
CA LEU A 221 -11.63 25.44 6.61
C LEU A 221 -12.64 25.82 7.69
N TRP A 222 -13.16 27.04 7.63
CA TRP A 222 -14.17 27.54 8.55
C TRP A 222 -15.57 27.33 7.98
N PHE A 223 -16.49 26.89 8.83
CA PHE A 223 -17.90 26.75 8.46
C PHE A 223 -18.79 26.99 9.68
N LYS A 224 -20.00 27.44 9.41
CA LYS A 224 -21.01 27.80 10.41
C LYS A 224 -22.15 26.80 10.34
N ILE A 225 -22.65 26.40 11.51
CA ILE A 225 -23.82 25.54 11.66
C ILE A 225 -24.93 26.37 12.33
N ASP A 226 -26.10 26.38 11.70
CA ASP A 226 -27.28 27.06 12.21
C ASP A 226 -27.70 26.54 13.59
N LYS A 227 -27.99 27.48 14.50
CA LYS A 227 -28.52 27.23 15.85
C LYS A 227 -29.71 26.27 15.89
N HIS A 228 -30.53 26.23 14.83
CA HIS A 228 -31.69 25.35 14.71
C HIS A 228 -31.30 23.87 14.62
N VAL A 229 -30.14 23.55 14.03
CA VAL A 229 -29.63 22.18 13.93
C VAL A 229 -29.01 21.72 15.25
N VAL A 230 -28.27 22.62 15.91
CA VAL A 230 -27.53 22.30 17.15
C VAL A 230 -28.36 22.54 18.42
N LYS A 231 -29.58 23.07 18.29
CA LYS A 231 -30.50 23.42 19.39
C LYS A 231 -29.86 24.37 20.42
N LEU A 232 -29.11 25.34 19.94
CA LEU A 232 -28.48 26.37 20.77
C LEU A 232 -29.14 27.74 20.56
N GLN A 233 -28.78 28.72 21.39
CA GLN A 233 -29.26 30.10 21.25
C GLN A 233 -28.56 30.86 20.11
N GLN A 234 -27.38 30.41 19.71
CA GLN A 234 -26.54 31.04 18.71
C GLN A 234 -26.00 29.98 17.75
N ASP A 235 -25.64 30.42 16.56
CA ASP A 235 -25.01 29.57 15.55
C ASP A 235 -23.60 29.19 16.01
N ILE A 236 -23.13 28.00 15.62
CA ILE A 236 -21.79 27.55 15.97
C ILE A 236 -20.86 27.78 14.80
N LEU A 237 -19.68 28.32 15.08
CA LEU A 237 -18.58 28.37 14.13
C LEU A 237 -17.59 27.24 14.41
N CYS A 238 -17.26 26.48 13.38
CA CYS A 238 -16.38 25.32 13.42
C CYS A 238 -15.21 25.50 12.45
N GLY A 239 -14.02 25.07 12.85
CA GLY A 239 -12.82 25.06 12.01
C GLY A 239 -12.27 23.65 11.85
N ILE A 240 -12.10 23.18 10.62
CA ILE A 240 -11.33 21.98 10.32
C ILE A 240 -9.88 22.39 10.13
N VAL A 241 -9.02 22.00 11.06
CA VAL A 241 -7.60 22.37 11.08
C VAL A 241 -6.76 21.23 10.52
N TYR A 242 -5.95 21.53 9.50
CA TYR A 242 -4.92 20.62 9.03
C TYR A 242 -3.59 20.91 9.71
N ILE A 243 -3.03 19.91 10.37
CA ILE A 243 -1.71 19.98 11.01
C ILE A 243 -0.70 19.23 10.11
N PRO A 244 0.20 19.94 9.39
CA PRO A 244 1.23 19.28 8.59
C PRO A 244 2.21 18.49 9.47
N PRO A 245 2.75 17.35 8.98
CA PRO A 245 3.90 16.72 9.62
C PRO A 245 5.10 17.68 9.66
N GLU A 246 5.86 17.68 10.76
CA GLU A 246 6.99 18.60 11.00
C GLU A 246 8.03 18.61 9.85
N ASN A 247 8.22 17.48 9.18
CA ASN A 247 9.17 17.32 8.07
C ASN A 247 8.55 17.58 6.68
N SER A 248 7.37 18.17 6.62
CA SER A 248 6.67 18.45 5.38
C SER A 248 7.04 19.83 4.83
N VAL A 249 7.13 19.93 3.49
CA VAL A 249 7.23 21.22 2.79
C VAL A 249 6.03 22.14 3.05
N TYR A 250 4.95 21.61 3.63
CA TYR A 250 3.75 22.35 4.04
C TYR A 250 3.81 22.83 5.50
N CYS A 251 4.85 22.49 6.26
CA CYS A 251 5.07 22.99 7.61
C CYS A 251 5.77 24.37 7.55
N VAL A 252 5.06 25.38 7.03
CA VAL A 252 5.55 26.76 6.92
C VAL A 252 4.77 27.62 7.90
N GLY A 253 5.35 27.86 9.08
CA GLY A 253 4.73 28.64 10.16
C GLY A 253 3.99 27.79 11.21
N ASP A 254 3.58 28.43 12.31
CA ASP A 254 2.76 27.80 13.35
C ASP A 254 1.29 27.76 12.91
N PRO A 255 0.68 26.58 12.65
CA PRO A 255 -0.72 26.48 12.23
C PRO A 255 -1.70 27.02 13.28
N PHE A 256 -1.28 27.15 14.54
CA PHE A 256 -2.09 27.72 15.62
C PHE A 256 -2.04 29.25 15.68
N SER A 257 -1.08 29.89 15.00
CA SER A 257 -1.02 31.36 14.93
C SER A 257 -2.21 31.95 14.18
N GLU A 258 -2.70 31.30 13.12
CA GLU A 258 -3.87 31.72 12.33
C GLU A 258 -5.20 31.51 13.08
N ILE A 259 -5.25 30.59 14.05
CA ILE A 259 -6.43 30.35 14.90
C ILE A 259 -6.66 31.53 15.85
N LYS A 260 -5.59 32.21 16.27
CA LYS A 260 -5.65 33.31 17.25
C LYS A 260 -6.01 34.68 16.67
N VAL A 261 -6.05 34.83 15.34
CA VAL A 261 -6.12 36.16 14.68
C VAL A 261 -7.54 36.55 14.23
N ASN A 262 -8.47 35.61 14.11
CA ASN A 262 -9.75 35.89 13.42
C ASN A 262 -11.05 35.63 14.22
N PHE A 263 -10.98 35.24 15.51
CA PHE A 263 -12.16 35.12 16.38
C PHE A 263 -11.84 35.46 17.83
#